data_AF-A0A6I6JAR0-F1
#
_entry.id   AF-A0A6I6JAR0-F1
#
_cell.length_a   1.000
_cell.length_b   1.000
_cell.length_c   1.000
_cell.angle_alpha   90.00
_cell.angle_beta   90.00
_cell.angle_gamma   90.00
#
_symmetry.space_group_name_H-M   'P 1'
#
loop_
_entity.id
_entity.type
_entity.pdbx_description
1 polymer ?
#
loop_
_entity_poly.entity_id
_entity_poly.type
_entity_poly.pdbx_seq_one_letter_code
_entity_poly.pdbx_strand_id
1 'polypeptide(L)'
;MSDTRWQYIAPTVLAVLVFAAGLILPCAAQAGTGADETSGWVRMTVDPTVLPPVQPPLMPEENASGTASEADAPQAAVPNLPKEGGEGDLPPEPVPGEMPEPTAQPAPAPAPEPAPAASAEQPEPAVPVVSPEPATPETMGSGVVSSVKAAYAGNSLVLTVSCDRPTADTGYVNLDGPRRLVLDLVGKWTVKTRNVVRLPGGKVKYVVLGEHPDKLRLVVHFRTPPAGRLTPRFTPGTNRLVITIPLP
;
A
#
# COMPACT_ATOMS: atom_id res chain seq x y z
N MET A 1 35.79 -22.27 22.29
CA MET A 1 36.51 -21.06 22.77
C MET A 1 37.61 -20.85 21.74
N SER A 2 37.59 -19.88 20.83
CA SER A 2 37.20 -18.48 21.00
C SER A 2 36.94 -17.79 19.64
N ASP A 3 36.20 -16.68 19.71
CA ASP A 3 36.26 -15.49 18.85
C ASP A 3 35.95 -15.57 17.34
N THR A 4 34.67 -15.39 17.00
CA THR A 4 34.23 -14.84 15.71
C THR A 4 34.01 -13.34 15.84
N ARG A 5 35.03 -12.54 15.46
CA ARG A 5 34.92 -11.08 15.35
C ARG A 5 34.15 -10.69 14.09
N TRP A 6 32.98 -10.10 14.26
CA TRP A 6 32.26 -9.39 13.19
C TRP A 6 32.80 -7.97 13.08
N GLN A 7 33.48 -7.67 11.96
CA GLN A 7 33.88 -6.31 11.63
C GLN A 7 32.65 -5.49 11.20
N TYR A 8 32.29 -4.50 12.00
CA TYR A 8 31.38 -3.42 11.65
C TYR A 8 32.07 -2.50 10.62
N ILE A 9 31.55 -2.43 9.40
CA ILE A 9 31.91 -1.41 8.42
C ILE A 9 30.84 -0.32 8.50
N ALA A 10 31.17 0.82 9.10
CA ALA A 10 30.40 2.04 8.98
C ALA A 10 30.84 2.81 7.73
N PRO A 11 29.93 3.31 6.87
CA PRO A 11 30.31 4.31 5.88
C PRO A 11 30.13 5.72 6.43
N THR A 12 31.26 6.41 6.48
CA THR A 12 31.49 7.81 6.79
C THR A 12 30.93 8.75 5.70
N VAL A 13 30.52 9.92 6.18
CA VAL A 13 30.08 11.16 5.50
C VAL A 13 31.09 11.73 4.48
N LEU A 14 30.60 12.25 3.33
CA LEU A 14 31.07 13.42 2.51
C LEU A 14 30.43 13.29 1.09
N ALA A 15 30.06 14.28 0.29
CA ALA A 15 30.41 15.70 0.19
C ALA A 15 29.33 16.47 -0.63
N VAL A 16 29.29 17.78 -0.41
CA VAL A 16 28.57 18.82 -1.17
C VAL A 16 29.26 19.08 -2.51
N LEU A 17 28.49 19.36 -3.59
CA LEU A 17 28.98 20.21 -4.68
C LEU A 17 27.84 20.91 -5.46
N VAL A 18 27.99 22.22 -5.50
CA VAL A 18 27.19 23.25 -6.19
C VAL A 18 27.47 23.20 -7.70
N PHE A 19 26.43 23.32 -8.53
CA PHE A 19 26.57 23.87 -9.88
C PHE A 19 25.40 24.81 -10.20
N ALA A 20 25.74 26.09 -10.35
CA ALA A 20 24.93 27.14 -10.89
C ALA A 20 25.24 27.31 -12.40
N ALA A 21 24.35 28.06 -13.08
CA ALA A 21 24.47 28.65 -14.41
C ALA A 21 23.94 27.83 -15.62
N GLY A 22 22.69 28.14 -15.99
CA GLY A 22 22.35 28.78 -17.26
C GLY A 22 22.33 27.94 -18.54
N LEU A 23 21.16 27.80 -19.15
CA LEU A 23 20.98 28.12 -20.57
C LEU A 23 19.52 28.42 -20.91
N ILE A 24 19.36 29.50 -21.67
CA ILE A 24 18.15 30.08 -22.27
C ILE A 24 17.75 29.26 -23.52
N LEU A 25 16.44 29.06 -23.80
CA LEU A 25 15.79 29.13 -25.13
C LEU A 25 14.27 28.77 -25.05
N PRO A 26 13.41 29.15 -26.03
CA PRO A 26 12.11 29.79 -25.78
C PRO A 26 10.89 28.99 -26.29
N CYS A 27 9.71 29.50 -25.91
CA CYS A 27 8.40 29.43 -26.56
C CYS A 27 8.16 28.41 -27.69
N ALA A 28 7.21 27.50 -27.42
CA ALA A 28 6.12 27.26 -28.37
C ALA A 28 4.81 27.10 -27.58
N ALA A 29 3.97 28.12 -27.67
CA ALA A 29 2.57 28.07 -27.25
C ALA A 29 1.80 27.15 -28.20
N GLN A 30 1.04 26.20 -27.65
CA GLN A 30 -0.15 25.68 -28.32
C GLN A 30 -1.32 25.81 -27.36
N ALA A 31 -2.10 26.86 -27.61
CA ALA A 31 -3.46 26.99 -27.14
C ALA A 31 -4.30 25.91 -27.84
N GLY A 32 -4.85 24.99 -27.04
CA GLY A 32 -5.86 24.03 -27.46
C GLY A 32 -7.14 24.26 -26.66
N THR A 33 -7.92 25.26 -27.09
CA THR A 33 -9.35 25.36 -26.79
C THR A 33 -10.11 24.33 -27.61
N GLY A 34 -10.98 23.56 -26.96
CA GLY A 34 -12.00 22.72 -27.60
C GLY A 34 -12.71 21.88 -26.54
N ALA A 35 -13.89 22.32 -26.10
CA ALA A 35 -15.19 21.71 -26.42
C ALA A 35 -15.39 20.41 -25.64
N ASP A 36 -16.15 20.43 -24.55
CA ASP A 36 -17.61 20.25 -24.55
C ASP A 36 -18.02 19.04 -25.40
N GLU A 37 -18.17 17.88 -24.75
CA GLU A 37 -18.99 16.79 -25.28
C GLU A 37 -19.59 15.98 -24.13
N THR A 38 -20.81 16.39 -23.79
CA THR A 38 -21.97 15.57 -23.44
C THR A 38 -21.78 14.07 -23.23
N SER A 39 -22.21 13.65 -22.05
CA SER A 39 -22.69 12.33 -21.66
C SER A 39 -23.31 11.49 -22.79
N GLY A 40 -22.56 10.52 -23.30
CA GLY A 40 -23.05 9.41 -24.11
C GLY A 40 -22.99 8.11 -23.32
N TRP A 41 -24.08 7.73 -22.66
CA TRP A 41 -24.22 6.42 -22.04
C TRP A 41 -24.36 5.37 -23.16
N VAL A 42 -23.23 4.83 -23.62
CA VAL A 42 -23.20 3.74 -24.60
C VAL A 42 -23.67 2.48 -23.87
N ARG A 43 -24.96 2.15 -24.03
CA ARG A 43 -25.45 0.80 -23.73
C ARG A 43 -24.89 -0.13 -24.80
N MET A 44 -23.78 -0.82 -24.51
CA MET A 44 -23.36 -1.95 -25.31
C MET A 44 -24.48 -3.00 -25.30
N THR A 45 -25.02 -3.32 -26.48
CA THR A 45 -25.84 -4.50 -26.68
C THR A 45 -24.95 -5.72 -26.40
N VAL A 46 -25.05 -6.27 -25.20
CA VAL A 46 -24.39 -7.52 -24.86
C VAL A 46 -25.12 -8.62 -25.61
N ASP A 47 -24.44 -9.22 -26.58
CA ASP A 47 -24.90 -10.41 -27.28
C ASP A 47 -25.04 -11.55 -26.25
N PRO A 48 -26.26 -12.08 -26.00
CA PRO A 48 -26.50 -13.12 -25.02
C PRO A 48 -26.20 -14.51 -25.57
N THR A 49 -25.27 -14.67 -26.51
CA THR A 49 -24.81 -15.98 -26.98
C THR A 49 -24.10 -16.70 -25.83
N VAL A 50 -24.92 -17.39 -25.03
CA VAL A 50 -24.52 -18.35 -24.00
C VAL A 50 -23.74 -19.45 -24.71
N LEU A 51 -22.42 -19.41 -24.58
CA LEU A 51 -21.57 -20.50 -25.02
C LEU A 51 -21.96 -21.75 -24.22
N PRO A 52 -22.28 -22.88 -24.88
CA PRO A 52 -22.54 -24.13 -24.18
C PRO A 52 -21.28 -24.55 -23.39
N PRO A 53 -21.45 -25.31 -22.29
CA PRO A 53 -20.31 -25.79 -21.51
C PRO A 53 -19.36 -26.56 -22.40
N VAL A 54 -18.13 -26.06 -22.53
CA VAL A 54 -17.03 -26.74 -23.21
C VAL A 54 -16.77 -28.02 -22.43
N GLN A 55 -17.19 -29.16 -22.98
CA GLN A 55 -16.78 -30.46 -22.48
C GLN A 55 -15.24 -30.53 -22.60
N PRO A 56 -14.52 -30.91 -21.54
CA PRO A 56 -13.09 -31.12 -21.64
C PRO A 56 -12.84 -32.21 -22.70
N PRO A 57 -11.81 -32.04 -23.55
CA PRO A 57 -11.47 -33.05 -24.55
C PRO A 57 -11.17 -34.37 -23.84
N LEU A 58 -11.92 -35.41 -24.22
CA LEU A 58 -11.61 -36.80 -23.93
C LEU A 58 -10.24 -37.10 -24.57
N MET A 59 -9.20 -37.03 -23.75
CA MET A 59 -7.88 -37.51 -24.12
C MET A 59 -7.96 -39.03 -24.26
N PRO A 60 -7.51 -39.61 -25.37
CA PRO A 60 -7.45 -41.05 -25.54
C PRO A 60 -6.46 -41.65 -24.54
N GLU A 61 -6.92 -42.66 -23.79
CA GLU A 61 -6.05 -43.64 -23.15
C GLU A 61 -5.28 -44.36 -24.26
N GLU A 62 -3.98 -44.06 -24.40
CA GLU A 62 -3.09 -44.86 -25.22
C GLU A 62 -2.04 -45.58 -24.37
N ASN A 63 -2.14 -46.90 -24.50
CA ASN A 63 -1.35 -47.94 -23.89
C ASN A 63 0.13 -47.86 -24.24
N ALA A 64 0.95 -48.07 -23.21
CA ALA A 64 2.10 -48.97 -23.13
C ALA A 64 3.33 -48.85 -24.07
N SER A 65 4.48 -49.19 -23.43
CA SER A 65 5.76 -49.64 -23.98
C SER A 65 6.78 -48.50 -24.22
N GLY A 66 7.95 -48.45 -23.59
CA GLY A 66 8.68 -49.37 -22.73
C GLY A 66 10.16 -49.06 -22.93
N THR A 67 10.93 -48.85 -21.85
CA THR A 67 12.38 -49.17 -21.81
C THR A 67 12.90 -49.03 -20.39
N ALA A 68 13.49 -50.13 -19.94
CA ALA A 68 14.11 -50.30 -18.65
C ALA A 68 15.33 -49.39 -18.46
N SER A 69 15.54 -48.91 -17.23
CA SER A 69 16.87 -48.97 -16.63
C SER A 69 16.74 -49.14 -15.12
N GLU A 70 17.51 -50.13 -14.68
CA GLU A 70 17.60 -50.81 -13.39
C GLU A 70 18.57 -50.11 -12.44
N ALA A 71 18.24 -50.10 -11.14
CA ALA A 71 19.10 -49.98 -9.93
C ALA A 71 18.25 -49.36 -8.79
N ASP A 72 17.52 -50.13 -7.98
CA ASP A 72 17.96 -51.02 -6.87
C ASP A 72 18.09 -50.31 -5.51
N ALA A 73 17.46 -50.94 -4.51
CA ALA A 73 17.48 -50.71 -3.05
C ALA A 73 16.51 -49.67 -2.40
N PRO A 74 16.09 -49.86 -1.13
CA PRO A 74 14.82 -50.54 -0.84
C PRO A 74 13.83 -49.73 0.00
N GLN A 75 12.60 -50.20 -0.12
CA GLN A 75 11.36 -49.85 0.58
C GLN A 75 11.49 -49.93 2.11
N ALA A 76 11.19 -48.82 2.80
CA ALA A 76 10.71 -48.85 4.17
C ALA A 76 9.23 -48.46 4.15
N ALA A 77 8.38 -49.48 4.19
CA ALA A 77 6.98 -49.36 4.46
C ALA A 77 6.77 -48.68 5.82
N VAL A 78 5.93 -47.65 5.87
CA VAL A 78 5.26 -47.25 7.11
C VAL A 78 3.75 -47.29 6.89
N PRO A 79 2.99 -47.84 7.85
CA PRO A 79 1.68 -48.42 7.60
C PRO A 79 0.56 -47.38 7.64
N ASN A 80 -0.50 -47.68 6.90
CA ASN A 80 -1.86 -47.17 7.12
C ASN A 80 -2.20 -47.13 8.62
N LEU A 81 -2.64 -45.97 9.11
CA LEU A 81 -3.39 -45.86 10.36
C LEU A 81 -4.81 -45.30 10.07
N PRO A 82 -5.82 -45.73 10.86
CA PRO A 82 -7.21 -45.77 10.44
C PRO A 82 -8.00 -44.49 10.69
N LYS A 83 -9.14 -44.48 10.00
CA LYS A 83 -10.29 -43.61 10.11
C LYS A 83 -11.08 -43.94 11.39
N GLU A 84 -11.11 -43.02 12.35
CA GLU A 84 -12.14 -42.88 13.39
C GLU A 84 -12.55 -41.40 13.36
N GLY A 85 -13.83 -41.02 13.24
CA GLY A 85 -14.97 -41.61 13.92
C GLY A 85 -15.21 -40.82 15.21
N GLY A 86 -15.60 -39.55 15.07
CA GLY A 86 -15.83 -38.64 16.18
C GLY A 86 -17.12 -37.85 15.97
N GLU A 87 -18.24 -38.56 15.87
CA GLU A 87 -19.56 -38.02 16.19
C GLU A 87 -19.59 -37.72 17.69
N GLY A 88 -19.23 -36.48 18.03
CA GLY A 88 -19.43 -35.88 19.34
C GLY A 88 -20.68 -35.03 19.29
N ASP A 89 -21.83 -35.70 19.36
CA ASP A 89 -23.13 -35.14 19.67
C ASP A 89 -23.07 -34.59 21.11
N LEU A 90 -23.17 -33.26 21.26
CA LEU A 90 -24.14 -32.56 22.10
C LEU A 90 -23.60 -31.18 22.56
N PRO A 91 -24.38 -30.10 22.32
CA PRO A 91 -24.10 -28.77 22.82
C PRO A 91 -24.49 -28.64 24.31
N PRO A 92 -23.63 -28.11 25.20
CA PRO A 92 -24.11 -27.58 26.47
C PRO A 92 -24.87 -26.27 26.26
N GLU A 93 -26.02 -26.18 26.91
CA GLU A 93 -26.99 -25.09 26.91
C GLU A 93 -26.38 -23.68 27.09
N PRO A 94 -26.94 -22.65 26.44
CA PRO A 94 -26.67 -21.26 26.78
C PRO A 94 -27.28 -20.96 28.16
N VAL A 95 -26.43 -20.72 29.16
CA VAL A 95 -26.83 -20.11 30.43
C VAL A 95 -27.48 -18.73 30.18
N PRO A 96 -28.74 -18.52 30.58
CA PRO A 96 -29.39 -17.20 30.55
C PRO A 96 -29.05 -16.39 31.80
N GLY A 97 -28.71 -15.11 31.61
CA GLY A 97 -28.45 -14.12 32.68
C GLY A 97 -26.95 -13.92 32.87
N GLU A 98 -26.39 -12.72 32.72
CA GLU A 98 -26.84 -11.49 33.36
C GLU A 98 -26.92 -10.32 32.36
N MET A 99 -28.08 -9.67 32.35
CA MET A 99 -28.24 -8.29 31.88
C MET A 99 -27.40 -7.38 32.80
N PRO A 100 -26.35 -6.70 32.34
CA PRO A 100 -25.86 -5.54 33.05
C PRO A 100 -26.93 -4.45 32.97
N GLU A 101 -27.35 -3.96 34.12
CA GLU A 101 -28.23 -2.82 34.30
C GLU A 101 -27.80 -1.63 33.42
N PRO A 102 -28.74 -0.94 32.75
CA PRO A 102 -28.45 0.35 32.13
C PRO A 102 -28.21 1.38 33.24
N THR A 103 -26.95 1.53 33.67
CA THR A 103 -26.54 2.64 34.50
C THR A 103 -26.75 3.95 33.76
N ALA A 104 -27.75 4.67 34.27
CA ALA A 104 -28.05 6.08 34.11
C ALA A 104 -27.00 6.92 33.37
N GLN A 105 -27.44 7.37 32.20
CA GLN A 105 -27.01 8.57 31.50
C GLN A 105 -26.79 9.75 32.46
N PRO A 106 -25.56 10.27 32.60
CA PRO A 106 -25.33 11.57 33.23
C PRO A 106 -25.99 12.66 32.38
N ALA A 107 -26.78 13.49 33.05
CA ALA A 107 -27.48 14.63 32.48
C ALA A 107 -26.54 15.55 31.67
N PRO A 108 -27.01 16.16 30.58
CA PRO A 108 -26.25 17.15 29.83
C PRO A 108 -25.88 18.32 30.76
N ALA A 109 -24.58 18.61 30.85
CA ALA A 109 -24.09 19.82 31.48
C ALA A 109 -24.64 21.05 30.74
N PRO A 110 -24.98 22.13 31.49
CA PRO A 110 -25.62 23.32 30.95
C PRO A 110 -24.76 24.00 29.88
N ALA A 111 -25.44 24.49 28.85
CA ALA A 111 -24.88 25.32 27.79
C ALA A 111 -24.15 26.54 28.39
N PRO A 112 -22.92 26.85 27.94
CA PRO A 112 -22.29 28.12 28.30
C PRO A 112 -23.06 29.29 27.71
N GLU A 113 -23.36 30.26 28.59
CA GLU A 113 -23.90 31.58 28.29
C GLU A 113 -23.14 32.28 27.16
N PRO A 114 -23.84 33.02 26.26
CA PRO A 114 -23.20 33.85 25.26
C PRO A 114 -22.52 35.04 25.93
N ALA A 115 -21.18 35.05 25.93
CA ALA A 115 -20.39 36.20 26.36
C ALA A 115 -20.46 37.34 25.33
N PRO A 116 -20.30 38.60 25.77
CA PRO A 116 -20.79 39.80 25.10
C PRO A 116 -20.04 40.19 23.83
N ALA A 117 -20.79 40.72 22.88
CA ALA A 117 -20.28 41.58 21.82
C ALA A 117 -19.61 42.84 22.41
N ALA A 118 -18.38 43.12 21.99
CA ALA A 118 -17.86 44.43 21.60
C ALA A 118 -16.33 44.47 21.77
N SER A 119 -15.62 44.50 20.64
CA SER A 119 -14.55 45.49 20.46
C SER A 119 -14.36 45.69 18.96
N ALA A 120 -14.84 46.83 18.49
CA ALA A 120 -14.58 47.31 17.14
C ALA A 120 -13.11 47.72 17.08
N GLU A 121 -12.27 46.83 16.55
CA GLU A 121 -10.89 47.18 16.22
C GLU A 121 -10.89 47.92 14.88
N GLN A 122 -10.34 49.11 14.95
CA GLN A 122 -10.19 50.12 13.92
C GLN A 122 -9.46 49.53 12.69
N PRO A 123 -9.98 49.67 11.45
CA PRO A 123 -9.29 49.19 10.27
C PRO A 123 -8.06 50.08 10.01
N GLU A 124 -6.88 49.56 10.32
CA GLU A 124 -5.65 50.07 9.74
C GLU A 124 -5.72 49.91 8.21
N PRO A 125 -5.26 50.91 7.43
CA PRO A 125 -5.25 50.83 5.98
C PRO A 125 -4.43 49.62 5.54
N ALA A 126 -5.13 48.63 4.99
CA ALA A 126 -4.57 47.42 4.42
C ALA A 126 -3.48 47.79 3.40
N VAL A 127 -2.22 47.62 3.79
CA VAL A 127 -1.17 47.39 2.82
C VAL A 127 -1.63 46.17 2.00
N PRO A 128 -1.62 46.25 0.65
CA PRO A 128 -1.97 45.10 -0.17
C PRO A 128 -0.96 44.00 0.14
N VAL A 129 -1.38 43.04 0.98
CA VAL A 129 -0.70 41.77 1.15
C VAL A 129 -0.82 41.13 -0.22
N VAL A 130 0.27 41.23 -0.99
CA VAL A 130 0.48 40.48 -2.21
C VAL A 130 0.42 39.03 -1.80
N SER A 131 -0.78 38.46 -1.86
CA SER A 131 -1.05 37.07 -1.60
C SER A 131 -0.16 36.30 -2.57
N PRO A 132 0.87 35.57 -2.10
CA PRO A 132 1.76 34.85 -2.99
C PRO A 132 0.88 33.94 -3.83
N GLU A 133 0.89 34.20 -5.14
CA GLU A 133 0.18 33.40 -6.13
C GLU A 133 0.57 31.94 -5.87
N PRO A 134 -0.40 31.04 -5.62
CA PRO A 134 -0.11 29.67 -5.26
C PRO A 134 0.77 29.09 -6.38
N ALA A 135 2.01 28.74 -6.01
CA ALA A 135 2.97 28.16 -6.92
C ALA A 135 2.27 27.04 -7.69
N THR A 136 2.07 27.27 -8.99
CA THR A 136 1.38 26.31 -9.84
C THR A 136 2.19 25.02 -9.74
N PRO A 137 1.59 23.91 -9.28
CA PRO A 137 2.33 22.67 -9.11
C PRO A 137 2.91 22.33 -10.48
N GLU A 138 4.23 22.36 -10.59
CA GLU A 138 4.90 22.01 -11.83
C GLU A 138 4.37 20.63 -12.24
N THR A 139 3.79 20.56 -13.43
CA THR A 139 3.16 19.34 -13.95
C THR A 139 4.26 18.31 -14.14
N MET A 140 4.59 17.59 -13.09
CA MET A 140 5.54 16.49 -13.18
C MET A 140 4.89 15.47 -14.12
N GLY A 141 5.63 15.05 -15.16
CA GLY A 141 5.13 14.13 -16.19
C GLY A 141 4.61 12.78 -15.67
N SER A 142 4.45 11.77 -16.52
CA SER A 142 4.22 10.41 -16.02
C SER A 142 5.54 9.79 -15.56
N GLY A 143 5.55 9.07 -14.44
CA GLY A 143 6.71 8.30 -13.97
C GLY A 143 6.47 6.80 -14.04
N VAL A 144 7.55 6.02 -13.96
CA VAL A 144 7.55 4.57 -13.99
C VAL A 144 8.21 3.99 -12.74
N VAL A 145 7.50 3.07 -12.08
CA VAL A 145 8.02 2.27 -10.98
C VAL A 145 8.52 0.94 -11.52
N SER A 146 9.83 0.74 -11.46
CA SER A 146 10.50 -0.45 -12.03
C SER A 146 10.61 -1.61 -11.03
N SER A 147 10.73 -1.32 -9.74
CA SER A 147 10.78 -2.36 -8.70
C SER A 147 10.38 -1.84 -7.32
N VAL A 148 9.82 -2.73 -6.50
CA VAL A 148 9.61 -2.49 -5.06
C VAL A 148 10.17 -3.67 -4.29
N LYS A 149 11.08 -3.39 -3.36
CA LYS A 149 11.67 -4.37 -2.44
C LYS A 149 11.22 -4.07 -1.02
N ALA A 150 10.93 -5.10 -0.26
CA ALA A 150 10.55 -5.00 1.14
C ALA A 150 11.49 -5.88 1.98
N ALA A 151 12.08 -5.31 3.03
CA ALA A 151 12.98 -6.01 3.93
C ALA A 151 12.79 -5.53 5.38
N TYR A 152 12.97 -6.41 6.35
CA TYR A 152 13.00 -6.03 7.76
C TYR A 152 14.41 -5.56 8.14
N ALA A 153 14.47 -4.48 8.93
CA ALA A 153 15.68 -3.98 9.57
C ALA A 153 15.37 -3.73 11.05
N GLY A 154 15.70 -4.70 11.91
CA GLY A 154 15.28 -4.69 13.31
C GLY A 154 13.75 -4.63 13.45
N ASN A 155 13.26 -3.66 14.22
CA ASN A 155 11.83 -3.44 14.45
C ASN A 155 11.21 -2.50 13.40
N SER A 156 11.73 -2.49 12.17
CA SER A 156 11.22 -1.64 11.09
C SER A 156 11.09 -2.43 9.80
N LEU A 157 10.06 -2.10 9.02
CA LEU A 157 9.94 -2.51 7.63
C LEU A 157 10.52 -1.41 6.74
N VAL A 158 11.48 -1.76 5.90
CA VAL A 158 12.09 -0.87 4.91
C VAL A 158 11.58 -1.25 3.53
N LEU A 159 10.88 -0.31 2.90
CA LEU A 159 10.47 -0.40 1.50
C LEU A 159 11.44 0.42 0.66
N THR A 160 11.96 -0.19 -0.40
CA THR A 160 12.76 0.49 -1.43
C THR A 160 11.98 0.47 -2.72
N VAL A 161 11.58 1.65 -3.19
CA VAL A 161 10.87 1.86 -4.44
C VAL A 161 11.87 2.43 -5.45
N SER A 162 12.06 1.75 -6.58
CA SER A 162 12.88 2.23 -7.70
C SER A 162 11.99 2.89 -8.75
N CYS A 163 12.30 4.14 -9.08
CA CYS A 163 11.54 4.98 -9.99
C CYS A 163 12.46 5.53 -11.07
N ASP A 164 11.92 5.89 -12.23
CA ASP A 164 12.65 6.55 -13.32
C ASP A 164 12.82 8.07 -13.12
N ARG A 165 12.14 8.63 -12.12
CA ARG A 165 12.19 10.05 -11.77
C ARG A 165 12.15 10.25 -10.25
N PRO A 166 12.55 11.43 -9.76
CA PRO A 166 12.42 11.80 -8.36
C PRO A 166 10.96 11.75 -7.89
N THR A 167 10.77 11.34 -6.64
CA THR A 167 9.45 11.41 -5.96
C THR A 167 9.33 12.77 -5.29
N ALA A 168 8.40 13.60 -5.75
CA ALA A 168 8.23 14.96 -5.23
C ALA A 168 7.53 14.98 -3.88
N ASP A 169 6.29 14.51 -3.84
CA ASP A 169 5.47 14.54 -2.64
C ASP A 169 5.04 13.13 -2.23
N THR A 170 5.06 12.90 -0.93
CA THR A 170 4.68 11.63 -0.30
C THR A 170 3.74 11.87 0.86
N GLY A 171 2.69 11.06 0.97
CA GLY A 171 1.73 11.08 2.06
C GLY A 171 1.50 9.69 2.64
N TYR A 172 0.84 9.64 3.79
CA TYR A 172 0.41 8.37 4.38
C TYR A 172 -0.89 8.51 5.17
N VAL A 173 -1.62 7.41 5.27
CA VAL A 173 -2.87 7.31 6.04
C VAL A 173 -2.89 5.99 6.79
N ASN A 174 -3.17 6.04 8.10
CA ASN A 174 -3.47 4.85 8.89
C ASN A 174 -4.97 4.59 8.81
N LEU A 175 -5.36 3.39 8.38
CA LEU A 175 -6.76 2.97 8.30
C LEU A 175 -7.07 2.00 9.43
N ASP A 176 -8.24 2.20 10.05
CA ASP A 176 -8.79 1.37 11.11
C ASP A 176 -9.93 0.51 10.51
N GLY A 177 -9.85 -0.83 10.66
CA GLY A 177 -10.89 -1.77 10.23
C GLY A 177 -10.88 -2.21 8.75
N PRO A 178 -10.06 -3.20 8.33
CA PRO A 178 -8.95 -3.81 9.05
C PRO A 178 -7.73 -2.88 9.08
N ARG A 179 -6.86 -3.04 10.08
CA ARG A 179 -5.68 -2.19 10.25
C ARG A 179 -4.77 -2.27 9.01
N ARG A 180 -4.54 -1.13 8.36
CA ARG A 180 -3.67 -0.99 7.18
C ARG A 180 -2.92 0.34 7.24
N LEU A 181 -1.73 0.38 6.65
CA LEU A 181 -1.01 1.62 6.39
C LEU A 181 -1.01 1.85 4.88
N VAL A 182 -1.54 2.99 4.46
CA VAL A 182 -1.55 3.43 3.07
C VAL A 182 -0.46 4.48 2.90
N LEU A 183 0.36 4.34 1.87
CA LEU A 183 1.41 5.26 1.50
C LEU A 183 1.09 5.75 0.09
N ASP A 184 0.96 7.06 -0.10
CA ASP A 184 0.63 7.66 -1.37
C ASP A 184 1.87 8.42 -1.89
N LEU A 185 2.27 8.19 -3.13
CA LEU A 185 3.28 8.98 -3.84
C LEU A 185 2.54 9.80 -4.89
N VAL A 186 2.57 11.12 -4.76
CA VAL A 186 1.84 12.02 -5.66
C VAL A 186 2.45 11.99 -7.06
N GLY A 187 1.60 12.16 -8.06
CA GLY A 187 1.96 12.20 -9.47
C GLY A 187 1.41 11.01 -10.26
N LYS A 188 1.43 11.12 -11.59
CA LYS A 188 1.07 10.00 -12.47
C LYS A 188 2.18 8.95 -12.43
N TRP A 189 1.82 7.70 -12.14
CA TRP A 189 2.77 6.60 -12.03
C TRP A 189 2.25 5.35 -12.74
N THR A 190 3.14 4.65 -13.45
CA THR A 190 2.90 3.34 -14.04
C THR A 190 3.80 2.30 -13.38
N VAL A 191 3.25 1.15 -13.00
CA VAL A 191 3.93 0.05 -12.31
C VAL A 191 4.31 -1.02 -13.31
N LYS A 192 5.62 -1.21 -13.54
CA LYS A 192 6.17 -2.26 -14.42
C LYS A 192 6.67 -3.50 -13.67
N THR A 193 6.27 -3.64 -12.41
CA THR A 193 6.69 -4.74 -11.53
C THR A 193 5.47 -5.51 -11.00
N ARG A 194 5.70 -6.51 -10.14
CA ARG A 194 4.59 -7.23 -9.50
C ARG A 194 3.83 -6.31 -8.56
N ASN A 195 2.51 -6.29 -8.69
CA ASN A 195 1.64 -5.46 -7.85
C ASN A 195 1.57 -5.91 -6.39
N VAL A 196 2.03 -7.12 -6.06
CA VAL A 196 1.97 -7.65 -4.68
C VAL A 196 3.34 -8.16 -4.25
N VAL A 197 3.90 -7.53 -3.21
CA VAL A 197 5.15 -7.93 -2.56
C VAL A 197 4.81 -8.70 -1.30
N ARG A 198 4.99 -10.03 -1.31
CA ARG A 198 4.73 -10.89 -0.15
C ARG A 198 5.98 -10.98 0.72
N LEU A 199 5.79 -10.84 2.04
CA LEU A 199 6.86 -11.07 3.00
C LEU A 199 6.66 -12.46 3.64
N PRO A 200 7.71 -13.30 3.69
CA PRO A 200 7.58 -14.67 4.19
C PRO A 200 7.24 -14.71 5.69
N GLY A 201 7.61 -13.69 6.47
CA GLY A 201 7.35 -13.61 7.90
C GLY A 201 7.21 -12.18 8.44
N GLY A 202 7.24 -12.07 9.77
CA GLY A 202 7.11 -10.83 10.52
C GLY A 202 5.68 -10.29 10.63
N LYS A 203 5.54 -9.04 11.08
CA LYS A 203 4.22 -8.42 11.38
C LYS A 203 3.45 -8.03 10.11
N VAL A 204 4.10 -7.93 8.96
CA VAL A 204 3.50 -7.56 7.67
C VAL A 204 3.25 -8.80 6.81
N LYS A 205 2.05 -8.87 6.21
CA LYS A 205 1.62 -9.99 5.36
C LYS A 205 2.10 -9.80 3.93
N TYR A 206 1.76 -8.67 3.35
CA TYR A 206 2.16 -8.26 2.01
C TYR A 206 1.94 -6.76 1.84
N VAL A 207 2.57 -6.20 0.80
CA VAL A 207 2.36 -4.83 0.33
C VAL A 207 1.74 -4.90 -1.06
N VAL A 208 0.66 -4.16 -1.28
CA VAL A 208 -0.01 -4.05 -2.58
C VAL A 208 0.32 -2.70 -3.19
N LEU A 209 0.67 -2.67 -4.47
CA LEU A 209 0.85 -1.47 -5.27
C LEU A 209 -0.41 -1.29 -6.12
N GLY A 210 -0.99 -0.10 -6.08
CA GLY A 210 -2.13 0.31 -6.89
C GLY A 210 -1.80 1.59 -7.66
N GLU A 211 -2.05 1.57 -8.96
CA GLU A 211 -1.98 2.76 -9.81
C GLU A 211 -3.27 3.58 -9.64
N HIS A 212 -3.12 4.90 -9.54
CA HIS A 212 -4.22 5.85 -9.54
C HIS A 212 -3.89 6.99 -10.53
N PRO A 213 -4.88 7.68 -11.13
CA PRO A 213 -4.63 8.71 -12.14
C PRO A 213 -3.75 9.89 -11.69
N ASP A 214 -3.61 10.13 -10.39
CA ASP A 214 -2.88 11.25 -9.78
C ASP A 214 -1.84 10.83 -8.74
N LYS A 215 -1.75 9.53 -8.41
CA LYS A 215 -0.80 9.01 -7.42
C LYS A 215 -0.54 7.52 -7.57
N LEU A 216 0.56 7.06 -7.00
CA LEU A 216 0.78 5.64 -6.70
C LEU A 216 0.40 5.37 -5.25
N ARG A 217 -0.39 4.33 -5.01
CA ARG A 217 -0.79 3.91 -3.68
C ARG A 217 -0.14 2.59 -3.30
N LEU A 218 0.60 2.55 -2.19
CA LEU A 218 1.10 1.33 -1.58
C LEU A 218 0.28 1.03 -0.32
N VAL A 219 -0.31 -0.14 -0.25
CA VAL A 219 -1.11 -0.59 0.91
C VAL A 219 -0.38 -1.71 1.64
N VAL A 220 0.02 -1.44 2.86
CA VAL A 220 0.66 -2.41 3.76
C VAL A 220 -0.40 -3.14 4.56
N HIS A 221 -0.51 -4.45 4.32
CA HIS A 221 -1.41 -5.33 5.07
C HIS A 221 -0.65 -6.03 6.19
N PHE A 222 -1.13 -5.91 7.43
CA PHE A 222 -0.51 -6.55 8.59
C PHE A 222 -1.02 -7.98 8.80
N ARG A 223 -0.13 -8.89 9.21
CA ARG A 223 -0.49 -10.18 9.83
C ARG A 223 -0.88 -9.95 11.29
N THR A 224 -0.05 -9.17 11.98
CA THR A 224 -0.24 -8.79 13.38
C THR A 224 -0.33 -7.26 13.41
N PRO A 225 -1.55 -6.70 13.49
CA PRO A 225 -1.75 -5.26 13.55
C PRO A 225 -0.95 -4.59 14.68
N PRO A 226 -0.27 -3.45 14.43
CA PRO A 226 0.32 -2.67 15.50
C PRO A 226 -0.78 -2.02 16.35
N ALA A 227 -0.58 -1.95 17.67
CA ALA A 227 -1.54 -1.31 18.58
C ALA A 227 -1.69 0.20 18.31
N GLY A 228 -0.58 0.88 18.00
CA GLY A 228 -0.51 2.33 17.78
C GLY A 228 -0.44 2.72 16.31
N ARG A 229 -0.80 3.98 16.00
CA ARG A 229 -0.67 4.55 14.66
C ARG A 229 0.80 4.56 14.26
N LEU A 230 1.08 4.28 12.99
CA LEU A 230 2.44 4.27 12.47
C LEU A 230 2.77 5.60 11.80
N THR A 231 4.02 6.04 11.98
CA THR A 231 4.57 7.23 11.32
C THR A 231 5.73 6.79 10.43
N PRO A 232 5.50 6.53 9.13
CA PRO A 232 6.55 6.18 8.21
C PRO A 232 7.48 7.38 7.97
N ARG A 233 8.75 7.09 7.73
CA ARG A 233 9.75 8.08 7.31
C ARG A 233 10.05 7.89 5.83
N PHE A 234 9.99 8.97 5.06
CA PHE A 234 10.32 9.00 3.64
C PHE A 234 11.71 9.62 3.45
N THR A 235 12.56 8.95 2.71
CA THR A 235 13.89 9.43 2.33
C THR A 235 13.97 9.43 0.81
N PRO A 236 13.68 10.57 0.15
CA PRO A 236 13.74 10.68 -1.30
C PRO A 236 15.19 10.60 -1.78
N GLY A 237 15.37 10.10 -3.00
CA GLY A 237 16.60 10.08 -3.76
C GLY A 237 16.28 10.24 -5.24
N THR A 238 17.30 10.40 -6.10
CA THR A 238 17.12 10.75 -7.52
C THR A 238 16.20 9.78 -8.26
N ASN A 239 16.46 8.48 -8.16
CA ASN A 239 15.70 7.41 -8.86
C ASN A 239 15.22 6.33 -7.87
N ARG A 240 15.12 6.70 -6.59
CA ARG A 240 14.82 5.76 -5.51
C ARG A 240 14.14 6.49 -4.35
N LEU A 241 13.07 5.91 -3.83
CA LEU A 241 12.47 6.30 -2.57
C LEU A 241 12.67 5.19 -1.54
N VAL A 242 13.20 5.54 -0.36
CA VAL A 242 13.29 4.63 0.77
C VAL A 242 12.24 5.03 1.80
N ILE A 243 11.39 4.09 2.19
CA ILE A 243 10.33 4.30 3.17
C ILE A 243 10.62 3.38 4.36
N THR A 244 10.81 3.96 5.54
CA THR A 244 11.04 3.22 6.78
C THR A 244 9.81 3.28 7.66
N ILE A 245 9.22 2.14 7.96
CA ILE A 245 8.00 2.00 8.75
C ILE A 245 8.39 1.37 10.09
N PRO A 246 8.36 2.11 11.21
CA PRO A 246 8.59 1.53 12.53
C PRO A 246 7.46 0.57 12.88
N LEU A 247 7.79 -0.60 13.43
CA LEU A 247 6.87 -1.66 13.80
C LEU A 247 7.03 -2.00 15.30
N PRO A 248 6.25 -1.38 16.19
CA PRO A 248 6.23 -1.73 17.62
C PRO A 248 5.68 -3.15 17.81
#